data_AF-A0A0J5SAE1-F1
#
_entry.id   AF-A0A0J5SAE1-F1
#
_cell.length_a   1.000
_cell.length_b   1.000
_cell.length_c   1.000
_cell.angle_alpha   90.00
_cell.angle_beta   90.00
_cell.angle_gamma   90.00
#
_symmetry.space_group_name_H-M   'P 1'
#
loop_
_entity.id
_entity.type
_entity.pdbx_description
1 polymer ?
#
loop_
_entity_poly.entity_id
_entity_poly.type
_entity_poly.pdbx_seq_one_letter_code
_entity_poly.pdbx_strand_id
1 'polypeptide(L)'
;MPKIGYRTLKTGIGTALAISVAQWLHLDNFVSAGILTILCIQNTKKKSINASWSRFLACVIAMVMSGALFELISYHPAVIGLVLLIFIPITVALNISEGIVTSSVIILHVYSAGKVTLGLYENELGIILTGIGIALLMNLYMPSVETKLVEYQERIEENFYKIFCEMINYLKTNDGKWDGKEITETEKLLREAKTLAFKDVENHFLRHENLYYLYFKMREKQFYILQRILPIAASLSQTVEQGHRIADFLEELRDHIHPGNTALFYLKMLYDMKVEFEQMELPKTREEFETRAALYQFVREMEEYLQLKSSFKGIKKSRSFHTKKSATS
;
A
#
# COMPACT_ATOMS: atom_id res chain seq x y z
N MET A 1 -15.14 23.00 4.14
CA MET A 1 -13.72 23.32 4.41
C MET A 1 -12.86 22.13 3.99
N PRO A 2 -11.77 22.32 3.22
CA PRO A 2 -10.87 21.23 2.89
C PRO A 2 -10.28 20.66 4.20
N LYS A 3 -10.48 19.36 4.45
CA LYS A 3 -9.90 18.69 5.62
C LYS A 3 -8.38 18.76 5.49
N ILE A 4 -7.72 19.54 6.36
CA ILE A 4 -6.25 19.60 6.41
C ILE A 4 -5.75 18.19 6.71
N GLY A 5 -5.03 17.61 5.75
CA GLY A 5 -4.49 16.27 5.90
C GLY A 5 -3.38 16.25 6.96
N TYR A 6 -3.23 15.11 7.63
CA TYR A 6 -2.17 14.88 8.63
C TYR A 6 -0.77 15.27 8.11
N ARG A 7 -0.50 15.04 6.82
CA ARG A 7 0.75 15.46 6.16
C ARG A 7 0.96 16.98 6.23
N THR A 8 -0.04 17.76 5.84
CA THR A 8 0.05 19.23 5.83
C THR A 8 0.31 19.76 7.23
N LEU A 9 -0.34 19.18 8.24
CA LEU A 9 -0.13 19.54 9.64
C LEU A 9 1.31 19.25 10.09
N LYS A 10 1.81 18.02 9.89
CA LYS A 10 3.19 17.68 10.28
C LYS A 10 4.23 18.48 9.50
N THR A 11 3.96 18.81 8.23
CA THR A 11 4.85 19.66 7.43
C THR A 11 4.90 21.08 8.00
N GLY A 12 3.76 21.70 8.29
CA GLY A 12 3.73 23.04 8.88
C GLY A 12 4.43 23.10 10.24
N ILE A 13 4.11 22.17 11.15
CA ILE A 13 4.73 22.08 12.47
C ILE A 13 6.23 21.81 12.36
N GLY A 14 6.63 20.83 11.55
CA GLY A 14 8.05 20.49 11.35
C GLY A 14 8.86 21.66 10.81
N THR A 15 8.31 22.39 9.84
CA THR A 15 8.97 23.59 9.27
C THR A 15 9.19 24.66 10.33
N ALA A 16 8.15 24.98 11.11
CA ALA A 16 8.23 25.97 12.17
C ALA A 16 9.24 25.56 13.23
N LEU A 17 9.25 24.29 13.63
CA LEU A 17 10.24 23.73 14.56
C LEU A 17 11.66 23.81 13.99
N ALA A 18 11.86 23.49 12.72
CA ALA A 18 13.18 23.54 12.10
C ALA A 18 13.77 24.94 12.03
N ILE A 19 12.95 25.92 11.66
CA ILE A 19 13.34 27.32 11.69
C ILE A 19 13.67 27.75 13.11
N SER A 20 12.82 27.42 14.09
CA SER A 20 13.03 27.81 15.49
C SER A 20 14.30 27.20 16.09
N VAL A 21 14.57 25.92 15.81
CA VAL A 21 15.79 25.24 16.26
C VAL A 21 17.02 25.83 15.57
N ALA A 22 16.97 26.10 14.26
CA ALA A 22 18.07 26.72 13.54
C ALA A 22 18.38 28.13 14.05
N GLN A 23 17.36 28.92 14.38
CA GLN A 23 17.52 30.23 15.02
C GLN A 23 18.15 30.12 16.42
N TRP A 24 17.72 29.14 17.21
CA TRP A 24 18.27 28.90 18.55
C TRP A 24 19.74 28.45 18.50
N LEU A 25 20.13 27.72 17.45
CA LEU A 25 21.52 27.34 17.18
C LEU A 25 22.34 28.47 16.53
N HIS A 26 21.75 29.65 16.33
CA HIS A 26 22.37 30.81 15.68
C HIS A 26 22.92 30.51 14.27
N LEU A 27 22.24 29.65 13.51
CA LEU A 27 22.60 29.36 12.13
C LEU A 27 22.19 30.51 11.21
N ASP A 28 23.09 30.92 10.34
CA ASP A 28 22.79 31.82 9.22
C ASP A 28 21.85 31.13 8.23
N ASN A 29 21.07 31.90 7.48
CA ASN A 29 20.11 31.35 6.50
C ASN A 29 19.16 30.27 7.08
N PHE A 30 18.78 30.39 8.36
CA PHE A 30 17.92 29.44 9.09
C PHE A 30 16.60 29.07 8.37
N VAL A 31 16.10 29.92 7.46
CA VAL A 31 14.91 29.63 6.62
C VAL A 31 15.13 28.38 5.76
N SER A 32 16.36 28.13 5.31
CA SER A 32 16.71 26.97 4.50
C SER A 32 16.55 25.64 5.25
N ALA A 33 16.65 25.63 6.59
CA ALA A 33 16.33 24.46 7.40
C ALA A 33 14.83 24.11 7.31
N GLY A 34 13.97 25.14 7.25
CA GLY A 34 12.54 24.98 6.99
C GLY A 34 12.27 24.38 5.60
N ILE A 35 12.91 24.92 4.56
CA ILE A 35 12.76 24.41 3.17
C ILE A 35 13.19 22.94 3.09
N LEU A 36 14.34 22.59 3.67
CA LEU A 36 14.82 21.20 3.76
C LEU A 36 13.81 20.31 4.48
N THR A 37 13.23 20.79 5.58
CA THR A 37 12.25 20.04 6.36
C THR A 37 11.00 19.73 5.53
N ILE A 38 10.46 20.72 4.82
CA ILE A 38 9.29 20.56 3.95
C ILE A 38 9.55 19.48 2.90
N LEU A 39 10.71 19.51 2.26
CA LEU A 39 11.06 18.60 1.17
C LEU A 39 11.40 17.18 1.65
N CYS A 40 11.89 17.03 2.89
CA CYS A 40 12.21 15.72 3.48
C CYS A 40 11.00 15.02 4.11
N ILE A 41 9.92 15.74 4.41
CA ILE A 41 8.69 15.14 4.95
C ILE A 41 7.91 14.41 3.84
N GLN A 42 7.86 13.09 3.96
CA GLN A 42 7.23 12.20 2.98
C GLN A 42 5.97 11.51 3.51
N ASN A 43 5.31 10.76 2.64
CA ASN A 43 4.08 10.01 2.99
C ASN A 43 4.37 8.79 3.88
N THR A 44 5.56 8.20 3.78
CA THR A 44 5.94 6.98 4.49
C THR A 44 7.32 7.09 5.11
N LYS A 45 7.60 6.30 6.16
CA LYS A 45 8.88 6.36 6.89
C LYS A 45 10.04 6.03 5.96
N LYS A 46 9.92 4.94 5.22
CA LYS A 46 10.91 4.50 4.23
C LYS A 46 11.23 5.59 3.20
N LYS A 47 10.20 6.23 2.62
CA LYS A 47 10.40 7.30 1.64
C LYS A 47 11.09 8.51 2.24
N SER A 48 10.77 8.89 3.47
CA SER A 48 11.42 10.03 4.13
C SER A 48 12.88 9.77 4.45
N ILE A 49 13.24 8.54 4.86
CA ILE A 49 14.64 8.15 5.06
C ILE A 49 15.41 8.22 3.74
N ASN A 50 14.88 7.61 2.67
CA ASN A 50 15.52 7.65 1.35
C ASN A 50 15.68 9.09 0.83
N ALA A 51 14.62 9.90 0.96
CA ALA A 51 14.61 11.32 0.59
C ALA A 51 15.65 12.14 1.36
N SER A 52 15.77 11.88 2.67
CA SER A 52 16.72 12.54 3.56
C SER A 52 18.16 12.14 3.24
N TRP A 53 18.41 10.85 3.01
CA TRP A 53 19.74 10.34 2.66
C TRP A 53 20.24 10.89 1.33
N SER A 54 19.37 10.85 0.31
CA SER A 54 19.63 11.41 -1.01
C SER A 54 19.96 12.91 -0.94
N ARG A 55 19.18 13.69 -0.18
CA ARG A 55 19.42 15.12 0.02
C ARG A 55 20.68 15.41 0.80
N PHE A 56 20.96 14.65 1.86
CA PHE A 56 22.17 14.81 2.65
C PHE A 56 23.43 14.64 1.78
N LEU A 57 23.53 13.53 1.04
CA LEU A 57 24.67 13.26 0.18
C LEU A 57 24.81 14.31 -0.94
N ALA A 58 23.70 14.68 -1.58
CA ALA A 58 23.71 15.69 -2.64
C ALA A 58 24.20 17.06 -2.11
N CYS A 59 23.71 17.49 -0.95
CA CYS A 59 24.13 18.76 -0.35
C CYS A 59 25.62 18.73 0.05
N VAL A 60 26.12 17.61 0.59
CA VAL A 60 27.56 17.46 0.91
C VAL A 60 28.42 17.55 -0.34
N ILE A 61 28.04 16.87 -1.42
CA ILE A 61 28.74 16.95 -2.71
C ILE A 61 28.70 18.38 -3.24
N ALA A 62 27.55 19.04 -3.18
CA ALA A 62 27.39 20.42 -3.64
C ALA A 62 28.25 21.40 -2.85
N MET A 63 28.37 21.25 -1.52
CA MET A 63 29.24 22.09 -0.68
C MET A 63 30.71 21.96 -1.07
N VAL A 64 31.19 20.73 -1.26
CA VAL A 64 32.59 20.47 -1.65
C VAL A 64 32.86 21.00 -3.06
N MET A 65 31.97 20.71 -4.01
CA MET A 65 32.12 21.15 -5.40
C MET A 65 32.05 22.67 -5.56
N SER A 66 31.05 23.31 -4.94
CA SER A 66 30.89 24.77 -5.02
C SER A 66 32.07 25.48 -4.39
N GLY A 67 32.53 25.03 -3.22
CA GLY A 67 33.70 25.62 -2.60
C GLY A 67 34.96 25.49 -3.45
N ALA A 68 35.21 24.31 -4.03
CA ALA A 68 36.34 24.11 -4.93
C ALA A 68 36.28 25.02 -6.17
N LEU A 69 35.13 25.09 -6.85
CA LEU A 69 35.00 25.85 -8.10
C LEU A 69 34.97 27.37 -7.87
N PHE A 70 34.37 27.86 -6.79
CA PHE A 70 34.35 29.29 -6.49
C PHE A 70 35.72 29.82 -6.06
N GLU A 71 36.47 29.06 -5.25
CA GLU A 71 37.83 29.43 -4.84
C GLU A 71 38.85 29.33 -5.99
N LEU A 72 38.68 28.35 -6.90
CA LEU A 72 39.61 28.18 -8.04
C LEU A 72 39.36 29.16 -9.19
N ILE A 73 38.11 29.60 -9.40
CA ILE A 73 37.73 30.40 -10.57
C ILE A 73 37.37 31.83 -10.15
N SER A 74 36.18 32.03 -9.59
CA SER A 74 35.69 33.31 -9.05
C SER A 74 34.26 33.16 -8.52
N TYR A 75 33.84 34.09 -7.67
CA TYR A 75 32.46 34.25 -7.22
C TYR A 75 31.62 35.03 -8.24
N HIS A 76 31.46 34.49 -9.44
CA HIS A 76 30.66 35.09 -10.53
C HIS A 76 29.44 34.21 -10.88
N PRO A 77 28.27 34.77 -11.25
CA PRO A 77 27.08 33.97 -11.58
C PRO A 77 27.28 32.90 -12.65
N ALA A 78 28.17 33.15 -13.62
CA ALA A 78 28.52 32.17 -14.64
C ALA A 78 29.11 30.88 -14.05
N VAL A 79 29.83 30.97 -12.91
CA VAL A 79 30.42 29.83 -12.22
C VAL A 79 29.33 28.98 -11.53
N ILE A 80 28.22 29.59 -11.07
CA ILE A 80 27.06 28.83 -10.57
C ILE A 80 26.52 27.90 -11.67
N GLY A 81 26.38 28.43 -12.90
CA GLY A 81 25.97 27.64 -14.06
C GLY A 81 26.91 26.46 -14.32
N LEU A 82 28.22 26.69 -14.24
CA LEU A 82 29.23 25.64 -14.37
C LEU A 82 29.14 24.59 -13.26
N VAL A 83 29.00 25.00 -12.00
CA VAL A 83 28.81 24.10 -10.86
C VAL A 83 27.60 23.21 -11.11
N LEU A 84 26.46 23.78 -11.52
CA LEU A 84 25.23 23.02 -11.79
C LEU A 84 25.38 22.06 -12.98
N LEU A 85 26.05 22.47 -14.06
CA LEU A 85 26.30 21.61 -15.22
C LEU A 85 27.14 20.37 -14.88
N ILE A 86 28.03 20.47 -13.90
CA ILE A 86 28.84 19.33 -13.42
C ILE A 86 28.09 18.56 -12.34
N PHE A 87 27.42 19.26 -11.43
CA PHE A 87 26.75 18.68 -10.26
C PHE A 87 25.56 17.80 -10.64
N ILE A 88 24.71 18.25 -11.57
CA ILE A 88 23.51 17.52 -11.96
C ILE A 88 23.86 16.13 -12.53
N PRO A 89 24.76 15.97 -13.52
CA PRO A 89 25.17 14.65 -13.99
C PRO A 89 25.72 13.73 -12.88
N ILE A 90 26.51 14.27 -11.95
CA ILE A 90 27.05 13.50 -10.82
C ILE A 90 25.91 12.99 -9.93
N THR A 91 24.95 13.84 -9.56
CA THR A 91 23.82 13.42 -8.73
C THR A 91 22.93 12.39 -9.42
N VAL A 92 22.75 12.50 -10.74
CA VAL A 92 22.03 11.50 -11.54
C VAL A 92 22.78 10.17 -11.57
N ALA A 93 24.10 10.19 -11.80
CA ALA A 93 24.93 8.98 -11.80
C ALA A 93 24.92 8.25 -10.44
N LEU A 94 24.84 9.01 -9.34
CA LEU A 94 24.77 8.48 -7.97
C LEU A 94 23.35 8.14 -7.50
N ASN A 95 22.32 8.32 -8.34
CA ASN A 95 20.90 8.14 -7.99
C ASN A 95 20.42 8.99 -6.80
N ILE A 96 20.95 10.21 -6.65
CA ILE A 96 20.61 11.17 -5.58
C ILE A 96 19.95 12.45 -6.12
N SER A 97 19.27 12.35 -7.26
CA SER A 97 18.66 13.48 -7.97
C SER A 97 17.59 14.23 -7.17
N GLU A 98 16.98 13.61 -6.16
CA GLU A 98 16.03 14.29 -5.26
C GLU A 98 16.66 15.46 -4.48
N GLY A 99 17.99 15.44 -4.32
CA GLY A 99 18.75 16.46 -3.64
C GLY A 99 19.15 17.66 -4.50
N ILE A 100 18.85 17.67 -5.80
CA ILE A 100 19.30 18.74 -6.71
C ILE A 100 18.76 20.10 -6.24
N VAL A 101 17.44 20.21 -6.01
CA VAL A 101 16.79 21.47 -5.65
C VAL A 101 17.33 22.02 -4.32
N THR A 102 17.47 21.17 -3.30
CA THR A 102 17.99 21.59 -1.99
C THR A 102 19.46 21.98 -2.05
N SER A 103 20.24 21.26 -2.85
CA SER A 103 21.67 21.52 -3.02
C SER A 103 21.92 22.83 -3.77
N SER A 104 21.05 23.20 -4.72
CA SER A 104 21.13 24.51 -5.39
C SER A 104 21.04 25.67 -4.41
N VAL A 105 20.23 25.55 -3.34
CA VAL A 105 20.15 26.59 -2.29
C VAL A 105 21.48 26.70 -1.54
N ILE A 106 22.11 25.57 -1.22
CA ILE A 106 23.42 25.54 -0.55
C ILE A 106 24.51 26.16 -1.44
N ILE A 107 24.52 25.86 -2.75
CA ILE A 107 25.43 26.49 -3.71
C ILE A 107 25.26 28.01 -3.71
N LEU A 108 24.02 28.50 -3.63
CA LEU A 108 23.72 29.94 -3.58
C LEU A 108 24.17 30.59 -2.27
N HIS A 109 24.09 29.89 -1.13
CA HIS A 109 24.65 30.39 0.13
C HIS A 109 26.17 30.55 0.03
N VAL A 110 26.87 29.54 -0.50
CA VAL A 110 28.33 29.60 -0.70
C VAL A 110 28.71 30.74 -1.65
N TYR A 111 27.96 30.90 -2.74
CA TYR A 111 28.14 32.01 -3.67
C TYR A 111 27.93 33.37 -2.97
N SER A 112 26.85 33.52 -2.22
CA SER A 112 26.49 34.77 -1.53
C SER A 112 27.46 35.13 -0.40
N ALA A 113 28.12 34.14 0.21
CA ALA A 113 29.12 34.36 1.23
C ALA A 113 30.41 35.01 0.67
N GLY A 114 30.70 34.83 -0.62
CA GLY A 114 31.85 35.42 -1.32
C GLY A 114 33.22 34.90 -0.89
N LYS A 115 33.28 33.96 0.05
CA LYS A 115 34.48 33.26 0.52
C LYS A 115 34.10 31.93 1.18
N VAL A 116 34.92 30.90 1.00
CA VAL A 116 34.74 29.61 1.68
C VAL A 116 35.57 29.62 2.97
N THR A 117 34.89 29.46 4.09
CA THR A 117 35.53 29.34 5.42
C THR A 117 35.05 28.09 6.13
N LEU A 118 35.83 27.59 7.09
CA LEU A 118 35.41 26.44 7.90
C LEU A 118 34.05 26.71 8.59
N GLY A 119 33.86 27.91 9.13
CA GLY A 119 32.60 28.31 9.76
C GLY A 119 31.40 28.33 8.82
N LEU A 120 31.60 28.64 7.53
CA LEU A 120 30.54 28.54 6.53
C LEU A 120 30.10 27.07 6.34
N TYR A 121 31.05 26.13 6.26
CA TYR A 121 30.71 24.72 6.14
C TYR A 121 30.06 24.15 7.39
N GLU A 122 30.50 24.57 8.58
CA GLU A 122 29.84 24.22 9.84
C GLU A 122 28.40 24.73 9.87
N ASN A 123 28.17 25.98 9.42
CA ASN A 123 26.85 26.57 9.33
C ASN A 123 25.94 25.77 8.37
N GLU A 124 26.38 25.54 7.13
CA GLU A 124 25.59 24.81 6.13
C GLU A 124 25.30 23.37 6.56
N LEU A 125 26.29 22.68 7.15
CA LEU A 125 26.07 21.37 7.75
C LEU A 125 25.04 21.43 8.88
N GLY A 126 25.08 22.46 9.73
CA GLY A 126 24.09 22.71 10.78
C GLY A 126 22.68 22.86 10.22
N ILE A 127 22.51 23.64 9.14
CA ILE A 127 21.21 23.82 8.47
C ILE A 127 20.69 22.47 7.94
N ILE A 128 21.56 21.73 7.24
CA ILE A 128 21.25 20.43 6.65
C ILE A 128 20.79 19.44 7.73
N LEU A 129 21.60 19.29 8.79
CA LEU A 129 21.31 18.36 9.88
C LEU A 129 20.04 18.74 10.65
N THR A 130 19.81 20.03 10.88
CA THR A 130 18.61 20.51 11.56
C THR A 130 17.35 20.23 10.74
N GLY A 131 17.36 20.58 9.45
CA GLY A 131 16.21 20.39 8.58
C GLY A 131 15.89 18.91 8.35
N ILE A 132 16.90 18.09 8.07
CA ILE A 132 16.73 16.64 7.88
C ILE A 132 16.33 15.96 9.19
N GLY A 133 17.00 16.30 10.30
CA GLY A 133 16.73 15.72 11.60
C GLY A 133 15.29 15.92 12.04
N ILE A 134 14.78 17.15 11.91
CA ILE A 134 13.40 17.47 12.28
C ILE A 134 12.40 16.82 11.33
N ALA A 135 12.68 16.77 10.01
CA ALA A 135 11.84 16.04 9.08
C ALA A 135 11.70 14.56 9.43
N LEU A 136 12.82 13.90 9.77
CA LEU A 136 12.82 12.50 10.17
C LEU A 136 12.05 12.31 11.48
N LEU A 137 12.26 13.14 12.50
CA LEU A 137 11.52 13.10 13.76
C LEU A 137 10.01 13.23 13.53
N MET A 138 9.58 14.21 12.74
CA MET A 138 8.17 14.41 12.40
C MET A 138 7.57 13.23 11.62
N ASN A 139 8.40 12.50 10.86
CA ASN A 139 7.95 11.38 10.06
C ASN A 139 7.98 10.03 10.79
N LEU A 140 8.70 9.92 11.91
CA LEU A 140 8.67 8.75 12.79
C LEU A 140 7.30 8.58 13.48
N TYR A 141 6.63 9.68 13.80
CA TYR A 141 5.30 9.67 14.39
C TYR A 141 4.23 9.43 13.31
N MET A 142 4.00 8.17 12.94
CA MET A 142 2.88 7.76 12.10
C MET A 142 1.85 7.00 12.95
N PRO A 143 0.57 7.42 12.92
CA PRO A 143 -0.49 6.71 13.63
C PRO A 143 -0.71 5.32 13.01
N SER A 144 -1.05 4.34 13.86
CA SER A 144 -1.45 3.01 13.38
C SER A 144 -2.69 3.12 12.50
N VAL A 145 -2.69 2.40 11.38
CA VAL A 145 -3.84 2.28 10.47
C VAL A 145 -4.57 0.94 10.64
N GLU A 146 -4.17 0.12 11.62
CA GLU A 146 -4.66 -1.24 11.83
C GLU A 146 -6.19 -1.31 11.97
N THR A 147 -6.81 -0.43 12.76
CA THR A 147 -8.27 -0.39 12.93
C THR A 147 -8.99 -0.22 11.59
N LYS A 148 -8.46 0.62 10.69
CA LYS A 148 -9.04 0.82 9.35
C LYS A 148 -8.82 -0.39 8.46
N LEU A 149 -7.67 -1.07 8.57
CA LEU A 149 -7.40 -2.30 7.82
C LEU A 149 -8.37 -3.42 8.26
N VAL A 150 -8.65 -3.54 9.55
CA VAL A 150 -9.67 -4.47 10.08
C VAL A 150 -11.06 -4.11 9.55
N GLU A 151 -11.45 -2.84 9.60
CA GLU A 151 -12.74 -2.38 9.06
C GLU A 151 -12.88 -2.71 7.56
N TYR A 152 -11.85 -2.46 6.75
CA TYR A 152 -11.85 -2.84 5.33
C TYR A 152 -11.98 -4.34 5.14
N GLN A 153 -11.26 -5.13 5.95
CA GLN A 153 -11.36 -6.58 5.91
C GLN A 153 -12.79 -7.05 6.19
N GLU A 154 -13.41 -6.58 7.27
CA GLU A 154 -14.77 -6.97 7.66
C GLU A 154 -15.78 -6.61 6.58
N ARG A 155 -15.70 -5.40 6.02
CA ARG A 155 -16.60 -4.96 4.93
C ARG A 155 -16.41 -5.75 3.64
N ILE A 156 -15.17 -6.10 3.29
CA ILE A 156 -14.90 -6.93 2.11
C ILE A 156 -15.44 -8.35 2.33
N GLU A 157 -15.26 -8.92 3.52
CA GLU A 157 -15.81 -10.25 3.87
C GLU A 157 -17.34 -10.24 3.84
N GLU A 158 -17.98 -9.19 4.35
CA GLU A 158 -19.44 -9.01 4.30
C GLU A 158 -19.96 -8.91 2.87
N ASN A 159 -19.29 -8.16 2.00
CA ASN A 159 -19.70 -8.08 0.59
C ASN A 159 -19.50 -9.40 -0.14
N PHE A 160 -18.41 -10.12 0.13
CA PHE A 160 -18.23 -11.48 -0.39
C PHE A 160 -19.38 -12.37 0.07
N TYR A 161 -19.72 -12.35 1.36
CA TYR A 161 -20.86 -13.11 1.90
C TYR A 161 -22.16 -12.79 1.15
N LYS A 162 -22.47 -11.50 0.94
CA LYS A 162 -23.66 -11.06 0.18
C LYS A 162 -23.64 -11.54 -1.26
N ILE A 163 -22.51 -11.42 -1.97
CA ILE A 163 -22.37 -11.92 -3.35
C ILE A 163 -22.66 -13.42 -3.41
N PHE A 164 -22.12 -14.20 -2.47
CA PHE A 164 -22.41 -15.63 -2.39
C PHE A 164 -23.90 -15.90 -2.12
N CYS A 165 -24.55 -15.15 -1.21
CA CYS A 165 -25.99 -15.27 -0.96
C CYS A 165 -26.81 -15.04 -2.23
N GLU A 166 -26.51 -14.00 -2.99
CA GLU A 166 -27.24 -13.67 -4.22
C GLU A 166 -27.00 -14.74 -5.31
N MET A 167 -25.78 -15.26 -5.42
CA MET A 167 -25.48 -16.40 -6.29
C MET A 167 -26.28 -17.66 -5.91
N ILE A 168 -26.31 -17.99 -4.62
CA ILE A 168 -27.07 -19.14 -4.09
C ILE A 168 -28.57 -18.95 -4.35
N ASN A 169 -29.10 -17.76 -4.08
CA ASN A 169 -30.51 -17.44 -4.32
C ASN A 169 -30.84 -17.58 -5.81
N TYR A 170 -30.02 -17.02 -6.70
CA TYR A 170 -30.21 -17.15 -8.14
C TYR A 170 -30.19 -18.61 -8.59
N LEU A 171 -29.25 -19.43 -8.09
CA LEU A 171 -29.17 -20.86 -8.44
C LEU A 171 -30.36 -21.68 -7.93
N LYS A 172 -30.98 -21.31 -6.79
CA LYS A 172 -32.11 -22.03 -6.20
C LYS A 172 -33.48 -21.56 -6.69
N THR A 173 -33.65 -20.25 -6.93
CA THR A 173 -34.96 -19.64 -7.19
C THR A 173 -35.07 -18.97 -8.56
N ASN A 174 -33.95 -18.81 -9.27
CA ASN A 174 -33.84 -18.04 -10.51
C ASN A 174 -34.32 -16.58 -10.37
N ASP A 175 -34.27 -16.01 -9.15
CA ASP A 175 -34.61 -14.61 -8.88
C ASP A 175 -33.46 -13.68 -9.27
N GLY A 176 -33.64 -12.93 -10.37
CA GLY A 176 -32.64 -12.01 -10.92
C GLY A 176 -32.75 -10.56 -10.43
N LYS A 177 -33.34 -10.30 -9.27
CA LYS A 177 -33.53 -8.93 -8.74
C LYS A 177 -32.26 -8.25 -8.21
N TRP A 178 -31.14 -8.96 -8.14
CA TRP A 178 -29.90 -8.41 -7.60
C TRP A 178 -29.32 -7.31 -8.50
N ASP A 179 -29.00 -6.15 -7.91
CA ASP A 179 -28.50 -4.96 -8.61
C ASP A 179 -26.98 -4.95 -8.80
N GLY A 180 -26.25 -5.90 -8.22
CA GLY A 180 -24.79 -6.02 -8.34
C GLY A 180 -23.99 -4.95 -7.59
N LYS A 181 -24.61 -4.18 -6.69
CA LYS A 181 -23.96 -3.05 -5.99
C LYS A 181 -22.73 -3.49 -5.20
N GLU A 182 -22.77 -4.66 -4.58
CA GLU A 182 -21.68 -5.24 -3.79
C GLU A 182 -20.43 -5.47 -4.63
N ILE A 183 -20.56 -5.78 -5.92
CA ILE A 183 -19.41 -5.98 -6.83
C ILE A 183 -18.64 -4.66 -6.94
N THR A 184 -19.34 -3.58 -7.27
CA THR A 184 -18.73 -2.25 -7.45
C THR A 184 -18.15 -1.71 -6.14
N GLU A 185 -18.85 -1.93 -5.02
CA GLU A 185 -18.35 -1.54 -3.70
C GLU A 185 -17.08 -2.33 -3.32
N THR A 186 -17.07 -3.64 -3.54
CA THR A 186 -15.93 -4.51 -3.21
C THR A 186 -14.69 -4.14 -4.00
N GLU A 187 -14.81 -3.85 -5.29
CA GLU A 187 -13.68 -3.40 -6.12
C GLU A 187 -13.05 -2.12 -5.56
N LYS A 188 -13.89 -1.15 -5.17
CA LYS A 188 -13.44 0.10 -4.56
C LYS A 188 -12.75 -0.15 -3.21
N LEU A 189 -13.37 -0.94 -2.33
CA LEU A 189 -12.82 -1.26 -1.01
C LEU A 189 -11.48 -1.98 -1.12
N LEU A 190 -11.34 -2.97 -2.00
CA LEU A 190 -10.08 -3.70 -2.22
C LEU A 190 -8.96 -2.77 -2.67
N ARG A 191 -9.23 -1.87 -3.62
CA ARG A 191 -8.25 -0.90 -4.11
C ARG A 191 -7.77 0.04 -3.01
N GLU A 192 -8.70 0.56 -2.19
CA GLU A 192 -8.39 1.43 -1.06
C GLU A 192 -7.62 0.69 0.04
N ALA A 193 -8.08 -0.49 0.43
CA ALA A 193 -7.49 -1.34 1.46
C ALA A 193 -6.06 -1.76 1.11
N LYS A 194 -5.83 -2.20 -0.13
CA LYS A 194 -4.50 -2.57 -0.64
C LYS A 194 -3.55 -1.37 -0.65
N THR A 195 -4.04 -0.19 -1.03
CA THR A 195 -3.25 1.05 -1.02
C THR A 195 -2.87 1.45 0.41
N LEU A 196 -3.80 1.32 1.36
CA LEU A 196 -3.56 1.60 2.77
C LEU A 196 -2.58 0.60 3.38
N ALA A 197 -2.78 -0.69 3.14
CA ALA A 197 -1.92 -1.77 3.61
C ALA A 197 -0.49 -1.62 3.05
N PHE A 198 -0.34 -1.23 1.79
CA PHE A 198 0.98 -0.97 1.21
C PHE A 198 1.71 0.20 1.89
N LYS A 199 0.99 1.28 2.21
CA LYS A 199 1.57 2.41 2.98
C LYS A 199 1.98 1.98 4.38
N ASP A 200 1.19 1.14 5.02
CA ASP A 200 1.50 0.59 6.34
C ASP A 200 2.79 -0.24 6.32
N VAL A 201 2.98 -1.06 5.28
CA VAL A 201 4.23 -1.79 5.02
C VAL A 201 5.41 -0.84 4.81
N GLU A 202 5.25 0.29 4.12
CA GLU A 202 6.33 1.28 4.00
C GLU A 202 6.63 2.04 5.32
N ASN A 203 5.75 1.94 6.31
CA ASN A 203 5.89 2.58 7.62
C ASN A 203 6.45 1.65 8.71
N HIS A 204 6.46 0.34 8.45
CA HIS A 204 6.97 -0.66 9.37
C HIS A 204 8.09 -1.48 8.71
N PHE A 205 9.23 -1.58 9.39
CA PHE A 205 10.44 -2.19 8.81
C PHE A 205 10.50 -3.72 8.99
N LEU A 206 9.58 -4.32 9.77
CA LEU A 206 9.61 -5.74 10.13
C LEU A 206 8.80 -6.60 9.15
N ARG A 207 9.39 -7.73 8.75
CA ARG A 207 8.88 -8.67 7.73
C ARG A 207 7.52 -9.32 8.07
N HIS A 208 7.09 -9.29 9.34
CA HIS A 208 5.86 -9.92 9.81
C HIS A 208 4.60 -9.05 9.61
N GLU A 209 4.74 -7.82 9.14
CA GLU A 209 3.65 -6.84 9.12
C GLU A 209 2.97 -6.70 7.75
N ASN A 210 3.43 -7.45 6.74
CA ASN A 210 2.81 -7.49 5.40
C ASN A 210 1.50 -8.29 5.34
N LEU A 211 0.96 -8.75 6.47
CA LEU A 211 -0.16 -9.70 6.51
C LEU A 211 -1.41 -9.15 5.84
N TYR A 212 -1.82 -7.91 6.16
CA TYR A 212 -2.97 -7.27 5.53
C TYR A 212 -2.75 -7.03 4.03
N TYR A 213 -1.55 -6.63 3.61
CA TYR A 213 -1.26 -6.44 2.18
C TYR A 213 -1.38 -7.76 1.40
N LEU A 214 -0.82 -8.85 1.94
CA LEU A 214 -0.94 -10.18 1.34
C LEU A 214 -2.40 -10.68 1.35
N TYR A 215 -3.14 -10.40 2.41
CA TYR A 215 -4.56 -10.71 2.51
C TYR A 215 -5.39 -10.00 1.44
N PHE A 216 -5.30 -8.68 1.32
CA PHE A 216 -6.05 -7.92 0.31
C PHE A 216 -5.62 -8.26 -1.12
N LYS A 217 -4.33 -8.55 -1.35
CA LYS A 217 -3.85 -9.05 -2.65
C LYS A 217 -4.44 -10.41 -3.00
N MET A 218 -4.60 -11.30 -2.02
CA MET A 218 -5.27 -12.59 -2.20
C MET A 218 -6.76 -12.39 -2.47
N ARG A 219 -7.45 -11.55 -1.67
CA ARG A 219 -8.88 -11.24 -1.85
C ARG A 219 -9.19 -10.56 -3.18
N GLU A 220 -8.30 -9.70 -3.68
CA GLU A 220 -8.42 -9.10 -5.01
C GLU A 220 -8.45 -10.17 -6.12
N LYS A 221 -7.55 -11.15 -6.05
CA LYS A 221 -7.56 -12.28 -6.99
C LYS A 221 -8.81 -13.14 -6.86
N GLN A 222 -9.23 -13.44 -5.63
CA GLN A 222 -10.48 -14.16 -5.37
C GLN A 222 -11.70 -13.42 -5.92
N PHE A 223 -11.73 -12.09 -5.80
CA PHE A 223 -12.81 -11.27 -6.34
C PHE A 223 -12.87 -11.35 -7.86
N TYR A 224 -11.74 -11.31 -8.57
CA TYR A 224 -11.72 -11.52 -10.01
C TYR A 224 -12.25 -12.89 -10.41
N ILE A 225 -11.95 -13.93 -9.64
CA ILE A 225 -12.51 -15.27 -9.87
C ILE A 225 -14.03 -15.25 -9.68
N LEU A 226 -14.55 -14.61 -8.62
CA LEU A 226 -15.99 -14.48 -8.42
C LEU A 226 -16.67 -13.79 -9.61
N GLN A 227 -16.08 -12.73 -10.14
CA GLN A 227 -16.63 -12.04 -11.32
C GLN A 227 -16.68 -12.95 -12.56
N ARG A 228 -15.71 -13.87 -12.74
CA ARG A 228 -15.73 -14.88 -13.82
C ARG A 228 -16.77 -15.96 -13.58
N ILE A 229 -17.02 -16.31 -12.32
CA ILE A 229 -17.99 -17.34 -11.92
C ILE A 229 -19.43 -16.87 -12.07
N LEU A 230 -19.73 -15.59 -11.84
CA LEU A 230 -21.09 -15.05 -11.96
C LEU A 230 -21.81 -15.45 -13.27
N PRO A 231 -21.26 -15.22 -14.48
CA PRO A 231 -21.92 -15.63 -15.72
C PRO A 231 -22.01 -17.16 -15.87
N ILE A 232 -21.05 -17.92 -15.32
CA ILE A 232 -21.08 -19.39 -15.34
C ILE A 232 -22.23 -19.91 -14.46
N ALA A 233 -22.37 -19.38 -13.25
CA ALA A 233 -23.48 -19.69 -12.35
C ALA A 233 -24.82 -19.28 -12.99
N ALA A 234 -24.85 -18.13 -13.68
CA ALA A 234 -26.05 -17.68 -14.36
C ALA A 234 -26.50 -18.62 -15.50
N SER A 235 -25.55 -19.23 -16.24
CA SER A 235 -25.87 -20.19 -17.29
C SER A 235 -26.35 -21.56 -16.76
N LEU A 236 -26.10 -21.85 -15.48
CA LEU A 236 -26.44 -23.12 -14.83
C LEU A 236 -27.85 -23.13 -14.23
N SER A 237 -28.56 -21.99 -14.17
CA SER A 237 -29.89 -21.90 -13.56
C SER A 237 -31.00 -22.62 -14.32
N GLN A 238 -30.74 -23.09 -15.54
CA GLN A 238 -31.76 -23.75 -16.39
C GLN A 238 -31.83 -25.27 -16.24
N THR A 239 -30.90 -25.91 -15.52
CA THR A 239 -30.69 -27.37 -15.66
C THR A 239 -30.48 -28.12 -14.34
N VAL A 240 -31.59 -28.62 -13.76
CA VAL A 240 -31.69 -29.86 -12.94
C VAL A 240 -30.73 -29.96 -11.73
N GLU A 241 -30.70 -31.12 -11.05
CA GLU A 241 -30.05 -31.43 -9.76
C GLU A 241 -28.65 -30.79 -9.54
N GLN A 242 -27.89 -30.57 -10.60
CA GLN A 242 -26.52 -30.06 -10.58
C GLN A 242 -26.43 -28.59 -10.12
N GLY A 243 -27.39 -27.74 -10.48
CA GLY A 243 -27.44 -26.35 -9.99
C GLY A 243 -27.62 -26.28 -8.47
N HIS A 244 -28.41 -27.21 -7.90
CA HIS A 244 -28.61 -27.30 -6.45
C HIS A 244 -27.33 -27.70 -5.72
N ARG A 245 -26.56 -28.65 -6.27
CA ARG A 245 -25.28 -29.06 -5.68
C ARG A 245 -24.24 -27.94 -5.62
N ILE A 246 -24.20 -27.08 -6.66
CA ILE A 246 -23.35 -25.90 -6.62
C ILE A 246 -23.85 -24.92 -5.56
N ALA A 247 -25.16 -24.72 -5.47
CA ALA A 247 -25.74 -23.84 -4.45
C ALA A 247 -25.40 -24.33 -3.04
N ASP A 248 -25.46 -25.64 -2.78
CA ASP A 248 -25.11 -26.26 -1.50
C ASP A 248 -23.61 -26.11 -1.19
N PHE A 249 -22.73 -26.30 -2.17
CA PHE A 249 -21.30 -26.04 -2.01
C PHE A 249 -21.01 -24.56 -1.70
N LEU A 250 -21.66 -23.63 -2.42
CA LEU A 250 -21.51 -22.20 -2.19
C LEU A 250 -22.03 -21.81 -0.80
N GLU A 251 -23.11 -22.43 -0.33
CA GLU A 251 -23.68 -22.22 1.00
C GLU A 251 -22.72 -22.64 2.11
N GLU A 252 -22.12 -23.83 1.99
CA GLU A 252 -21.07 -24.30 2.91
C GLU A 252 -19.83 -23.40 2.91
N LEU A 253 -19.42 -22.91 1.74
CA LEU A 253 -18.25 -22.05 1.60
C LEU A 253 -18.52 -20.62 2.11
N ARG A 254 -19.73 -20.11 1.93
CA ARG A 254 -20.17 -18.77 2.35
C ARG A 254 -19.90 -18.54 3.84
N ASP A 255 -20.25 -19.53 4.66
CA ASP A 255 -20.12 -19.42 6.13
C ASP A 255 -18.65 -19.47 6.60
N HIS A 256 -17.72 -19.73 5.68
CA HIS A 256 -16.28 -19.84 5.94
C HIS A 256 -15.44 -18.80 5.19
N ILE A 257 -16.07 -17.70 4.76
CA ILE A 257 -15.41 -16.50 4.23
C ILE A 257 -14.77 -15.73 5.40
N HIS A 258 -13.58 -16.17 5.81
CA HIS A 258 -12.85 -15.60 6.95
C HIS A 258 -11.33 -15.65 6.70
N PRO A 259 -10.48 -14.95 7.49
CA PRO A 259 -9.03 -14.86 7.23
C PRO A 259 -8.23 -16.12 7.59
N GLY A 260 -8.82 -17.09 8.30
CA GLY A 260 -8.23 -18.40 8.55
C GLY A 260 -8.20 -19.29 7.30
N ASN A 261 -7.42 -20.38 7.32
CA ASN A 261 -7.28 -21.30 6.20
C ASN A 261 -8.15 -22.55 6.41
N THR A 262 -9.21 -22.66 5.62
CA THR A 262 -10.13 -23.81 5.54
C THR A 262 -10.09 -24.47 4.16
N ALA A 263 -9.11 -24.11 3.32
CA ALA A 263 -9.14 -24.42 1.89
C ALA A 263 -9.10 -25.92 1.59
N LEU A 264 -8.36 -26.71 2.39
CA LEU A 264 -8.21 -28.16 2.16
C LEU A 264 -9.55 -28.91 2.20
N PHE A 265 -10.45 -28.52 3.11
CA PHE A 265 -11.77 -29.15 3.23
C PHE A 265 -12.61 -28.92 1.97
N TYR A 266 -12.70 -27.67 1.50
CA TYR A 266 -13.47 -27.32 0.31
C TYR A 266 -12.85 -27.81 -0.99
N LEU A 267 -11.51 -27.89 -1.07
CA LEU A 267 -10.82 -28.48 -2.21
C LEU A 267 -11.19 -29.97 -2.36
N LYS A 268 -11.31 -30.69 -1.24
CA LYS A 268 -11.79 -32.07 -1.25
C LYS A 268 -13.24 -32.15 -1.72
N MET A 269 -14.13 -31.29 -1.22
CA MET A 269 -15.52 -31.26 -1.68
C MET A 269 -15.64 -31.01 -3.19
N LEU A 270 -14.85 -30.09 -3.75
CA LEU A 270 -14.81 -29.86 -5.20
C LEU A 270 -14.28 -31.07 -5.96
N TYR A 271 -13.27 -31.75 -5.43
CA TYR A 271 -12.73 -32.97 -6.03
C TYR A 271 -13.78 -34.10 -6.04
N ASP A 272 -14.47 -34.33 -4.94
CA ASP A 272 -15.52 -35.35 -4.83
C ASP A 272 -16.67 -35.04 -5.80
N MET A 273 -17.09 -33.78 -5.88
CA MET A 273 -18.08 -33.29 -6.85
C MET A 273 -17.62 -33.53 -8.30
N LYS A 274 -16.35 -33.27 -8.61
CA LYS A 274 -15.77 -33.50 -9.94
C LYS A 274 -15.79 -34.98 -10.32
N VAL A 275 -15.36 -35.86 -9.42
CA VAL A 275 -15.34 -37.32 -9.65
C VAL A 275 -16.74 -37.84 -9.92
N GLU A 276 -17.73 -37.35 -9.18
CA GLU A 276 -19.11 -37.74 -9.39
C GLU A 276 -19.62 -37.32 -10.79
N PHE A 277 -19.28 -36.12 -11.26
CA PHE A 277 -19.62 -35.67 -12.62
C PHE A 277 -18.92 -36.48 -13.71
N GLU A 278 -17.70 -36.94 -13.48
CA GLU A 278 -16.94 -37.77 -14.43
C GLU A 278 -17.51 -39.20 -14.57
N GLN A 279 -18.24 -39.69 -13.56
CA GLN A 279 -18.86 -41.02 -13.57
C GLN A 279 -20.25 -41.06 -14.23
N MET A 280 -20.83 -39.92 -14.59
CA MET A 280 -22.14 -39.85 -15.26
C MET A 280 -22.07 -40.35 -16.71
N GLU A 281 -23.17 -40.91 -17.24
CA GLU A 281 -23.28 -41.28 -18.65
C GLU A 281 -22.93 -40.11 -19.57
N LEU A 282 -22.43 -40.34 -20.79
CA LEU A 282 -22.11 -39.24 -21.73
C LEU A 282 -23.35 -38.37 -22.02
N PRO A 283 -23.18 -37.05 -22.24
CA PRO A 283 -24.29 -36.17 -22.54
C PRO A 283 -24.98 -36.59 -23.85
N LYS A 284 -26.31 -36.75 -23.79
CA LYS A 284 -27.14 -37.19 -24.92
C LYS A 284 -27.60 -36.02 -25.77
N THR A 285 -27.60 -34.80 -25.20
CA THR A 285 -28.00 -33.57 -25.89
C THR A 285 -26.92 -32.50 -25.80
N ARG A 286 -26.99 -31.51 -26.71
CA ARG A 286 -26.09 -30.35 -26.69
C ARG A 286 -26.25 -29.51 -25.42
N GLU A 287 -27.48 -29.34 -24.94
CA GLU A 287 -27.79 -28.62 -23.70
C GLU A 287 -27.17 -29.30 -22.47
N GLU A 288 -27.20 -30.64 -22.43
CA GLU A 288 -26.54 -31.43 -21.40
C GLU A 288 -25.01 -31.28 -21.46
N PHE A 289 -24.44 -31.24 -22.67
CA PHE A 289 -23.02 -30.96 -22.86
C PHE A 289 -22.63 -29.55 -22.39
N GLU A 290 -23.39 -28.52 -22.77
CA GLU A 290 -23.13 -27.12 -22.38
C GLU A 290 -23.24 -26.94 -20.85
N THR A 291 -24.23 -27.57 -20.22
CA THR A 291 -24.38 -27.59 -18.76
C THR A 291 -23.16 -28.22 -18.09
N ARG A 292 -22.73 -29.41 -18.54
CA ARG A 292 -21.56 -30.10 -17.97
C ARG A 292 -20.26 -29.31 -18.17
N ALA A 293 -20.10 -28.65 -19.32
CA ALA A 293 -18.95 -27.79 -19.57
C ALA A 293 -18.92 -26.59 -18.60
N ALA A 294 -20.07 -25.97 -18.34
CA ALA A 294 -20.20 -24.88 -17.38
C ALA A 294 -19.92 -25.37 -15.93
N LEU A 295 -20.40 -26.55 -15.54
CA LEU A 295 -20.08 -27.17 -14.24
C LEU A 295 -18.57 -27.39 -14.08
N TYR A 296 -17.91 -27.97 -15.09
CA TYR A 296 -16.48 -28.21 -15.04
C TYR A 296 -15.68 -26.91 -14.95
N GLN A 297 -16.09 -25.88 -15.70
CA GLN A 297 -15.48 -24.56 -15.61
C GLN A 297 -15.69 -23.95 -14.22
N PHE A 298 -16.89 -24.05 -13.64
CA PHE A 298 -17.19 -23.58 -12.29
C PHE A 298 -16.25 -24.24 -11.26
N VAL A 299 -16.13 -25.57 -11.28
CA VAL A 299 -15.27 -26.33 -10.36
C VAL A 299 -13.83 -25.87 -10.48
N ARG A 300 -13.31 -25.69 -11.70
CA ARG A 300 -11.94 -25.23 -11.95
C ARG A 300 -11.70 -23.82 -11.41
N GLU A 301 -12.63 -22.90 -11.62
CA GLU A 301 -12.54 -21.54 -11.11
C GLU A 301 -12.56 -21.53 -9.57
N MET A 302 -13.45 -22.32 -8.95
CA MET A 302 -13.51 -22.45 -7.49
C MET A 302 -12.27 -23.16 -6.90
N GLU A 303 -11.66 -24.07 -7.64
CA GLU A 303 -10.38 -24.67 -7.25
C GLU A 303 -9.28 -23.59 -7.18
N GLU A 304 -9.17 -22.73 -8.20
CA GLU A 304 -8.24 -21.59 -8.20
C GLU A 304 -8.54 -20.65 -7.01
N TYR A 305 -9.81 -20.37 -6.75
CA TYR A 305 -10.25 -19.52 -5.62
C TYR A 305 -9.74 -20.06 -4.28
N LEU A 306 -9.83 -21.37 -4.06
CA LEU A 306 -9.43 -22.02 -2.83
C LEU A 306 -7.92 -22.24 -2.75
N GLN A 307 -7.24 -22.51 -3.86
CA GLN A 307 -5.77 -22.62 -3.91
C GLN A 307 -5.11 -21.29 -3.49
N LEU A 308 -5.67 -20.15 -3.90
CA LEU A 308 -5.22 -18.83 -3.43
C LEU A 308 -5.31 -18.72 -1.90
N LYS A 309 -6.40 -19.20 -1.29
CA LYS A 309 -6.57 -19.23 0.18
C LYS A 309 -5.60 -20.23 0.84
N SER A 310 -5.37 -21.38 0.23
CA SER A 310 -4.44 -22.40 0.72
C SER A 310 -3.00 -21.88 0.80
N SER A 311 -2.58 -21.11 -0.19
CA SER A 311 -1.25 -20.47 -0.23
C SER A 311 -1.06 -19.38 0.84
N PHE A 312 -2.15 -18.88 1.42
CA PHE A 312 -2.13 -17.86 2.46
C PHE A 312 -2.07 -18.50 3.86
N LYS A 313 -1.05 -18.14 4.65
CA LYS A 313 -0.82 -18.70 6.01
C LYS A 313 -1.86 -18.27 7.05
N GLY A 314 -2.80 -17.40 6.68
CA GLY A 314 -3.84 -16.87 7.56
C GLY A 314 -3.37 -15.67 8.39
N ILE A 315 -4.33 -14.83 8.80
CA ILE A 315 -4.10 -13.83 9.85
C ILE A 315 -4.55 -14.48 11.16
N LYS A 316 -3.61 -14.80 12.06
CA LYS A 316 -3.98 -15.21 13.42
C LYS A 316 -4.63 -14.02 14.09
N LYS A 317 -5.88 -14.14 14.56
CA LYS A 317 -6.47 -13.17 15.49
C LYS A 317 -5.50 -13.04 16.67
N SER A 318 -4.82 -11.90 16.79
CA SER A 318 -4.13 -11.55 18.03
C SER A 318 -5.18 -11.66 19.14
N ARG A 319 -4.89 -12.44 20.18
CA ARG A 319 -5.74 -12.48 21.38
C ARG A 319 -5.85 -11.03 21.87
N SER A 320 -7.00 -10.41 21.62
CA SER A 320 -7.33 -9.10 22.18
C SER A 320 -7.10 -9.17 23.69
N PHE A 321 -6.21 -8.30 24.17
CA PHE A 321 -6.07 -7.95 25.57
C PHE A 321 -7.35 -7.25 26.03
N HIS A 322 -8.40 -8.04 26.32
CA HIS A 322 -9.52 -7.63 27.17
C HIS A 322 -9.70 -8.70 28.26
N THR A 323 -8.77 -8.71 29.21
CA THR A 323 -8.96 -9.33 30.52
C THR A 323 -8.48 -8.35 31.58
N LYS A 324 -9.41 -7.50 32.05
CA LYS A 324 -9.49 -6.73 33.31
C LYS A 324 -10.60 -5.70 33.08
N LYS A 325 -11.81 -5.83 33.64
CA LYS A 325 -12.14 -5.98 35.06
C LYS A 325 -13.46 -6.74 35.21
N SER A 326 -13.40 -7.89 35.89
CA SER A 326 -14.51 -8.39 36.72
C SER A 326 -13.88 -9.23 37.83
N ALA A 327 -13.17 -8.56 38.74
CA ALA A 327 -12.78 -9.10 40.03
C ALA A 327 -12.25 -7.93 40.85
N THR A 328 -13.13 -7.31 41.63
CA THR A 328 -12.92 -7.00 43.06
C THR A 328 -14.10 -6.16 43.56
N SER A 329 -14.77 -6.73 44.55
CA SER A 329 -15.70 -6.15 45.53
C SER A 329 -17.14 -5.93 45.09
#